data_AF-A0A7T0G1V8-F1
#
_entry.id   AF-A0A7T0G1V8-F1
#
_cell.length_a   1.000
_cell.length_b   1.000
_cell.length_c   1.000
_cell.angle_alpha   90.00
_cell.angle_beta   90.00
_cell.angle_gamma   90.00
#
_symmetry.space_group_name_H-M   'P 1'
#
loop_
_entity.id
_entity.type
_entity.pdbx_description
1 polymer ?
#
loop_
_entity_poly.entity_id
_entity_poly.type
_entity_poly.pdbx_seq_one_letter_code
_entity_poly.pdbx_strand_id
1 'polypeptide(L)'
;MRSPLTIIGICGWAIPSLWFQSQIKLAFPDSHVEAFYPQNPADENEAHSFINQNSAELWIGYSLGSLWLLKYAHLLKASKKTALLCPVLGFPNEMNLGGKISVVQLNYITRNLTRKPNDKSPVFDFLKLIGVNRNDKSFKLNIEPSTLLRGLEFLQNTSIDPENLPGNIAIMGDQDPLIDYQSLRKLIPDLLVVPDAGHHPAPLLQSLAASFQL
;
A
#
# COMPACT_ATOMS: atom_id res chain seq x y z
N MET A 1 -9.97 29.83 -9.36
CA MET A 1 -9.03 28.69 -9.46
C MET A 1 -9.31 27.78 -8.29
N ARG A 2 -9.50 26.47 -8.52
CA ARG A 2 -9.68 25.50 -7.43
C ARG A 2 -8.34 25.38 -6.69
N SER A 3 -8.36 25.30 -5.36
CA SER A 3 -7.14 25.01 -4.60
C SER A 3 -6.55 23.66 -5.04
N PRO A 4 -5.21 23.50 -5.01
CA PRO A 4 -4.57 22.24 -5.34
C PRO A 4 -5.06 21.12 -4.42
N LEU A 5 -5.38 19.96 -4.99
CA LEU A 5 -5.86 18.80 -4.25
C LEU A 5 -4.80 18.37 -3.22
N THR A 6 -5.20 18.18 -1.97
CA THR A 6 -4.30 17.64 -0.93
C THR A 6 -4.40 16.12 -0.85
N ILE A 7 -3.28 15.44 -1.09
CA ILE A 7 -3.17 13.98 -1.15
C ILE A 7 -2.16 13.48 -0.11
N ILE A 8 -2.54 12.46 0.64
CA ILE A 8 -1.62 11.70 1.50
C ILE A 8 -1.54 10.26 1.04
N GLY A 9 -0.33 9.81 0.70
CA GLY A 9 -0.03 8.43 0.36
C GLY A 9 0.51 7.63 1.56
N ILE A 10 -0.10 6.49 1.88
CA ILE A 10 0.41 5.52 2.85
C ILE A 10 1.18 4.44 2.09
N CYS A 11 2.46 4.29 2.43
CA CYS A 11 3.40 3.47 1.67
C CYS A 11 3.16 1.96 1.85
N GLY A 12 3.52 1.21 0.81
CA GLY A 12 3.66 -0.24 0.86
C GLY A 12 4.91 -0.67 1.64
N TRP A 13 5.00 -1.96 1.96
CA TRP A 13 6.15 -2.52 2.66
C TRP A 13 7.46 -2.28 1.88
N ALA A 14 8.49 -1.79 2.57
CA ALA A 14 9.81 -1.48 2.02
C ALA A 14 9.84 -0.42 0.90
N ILE A 15 8.76 0.34 0.71
CA ILE A 15 8.66 1.43 -0.27
C ILE A 15 9.04 2.76 0.39
N PRO A 16 10.14 3.43 -0.02
CA PRO A 16 10.51 4.72 0.55
C PRO A 16 9.44 5.79 0.28
N SER A 17 9.11 6.60 1.29
CA SER A 17 8.07 7.62 1.20
C SER A 17 8.33 8.64 0.10
N LEU A 18 9.56 9.17 -0.01
CA LEU A 18 9.92 10.13 -1.07
C LEU A 18 9.75 9.55 -2.47
N TRP A 19 10.07 8.26 -2.65
CA TRP A 19 9.86 7.58 -3.92
C TRP A 19 8.36 7.48 -4.22
N PHE A 20 7.55 7.01 -3.28
CA PHE A 20 6.11 6.89 -3.49
C PHE A 20 5.43 8.26 -3.72
N GLN A 21 5.83 9.28 -2.96
CA GLN A 21 5.41 10.67 -3.16
C GLN A 21 5.68 11.12 -4.60
N SER A 22 6.85 10.79 -5.16
CA SER A 22 7.19 11.13 -6.55
C SER A 22 6.27 10.44 -7.55
N GLN A 23 5.91 9.17 -7.32
CA GLN A 23 4.98 8.44 -8.18
C GLN A 23 3.59 9.07 -8.15
N ILE A 24 3.10 9.47 -6.98
CA ILE A 24 1.81 10.15 -6.85
C ILE A 24 1.87 11.52 -7.57
N LYS A 25 2.94 12.29 -7.40
CA LYS A 25 3.11 13.59 -8.09
C LYS A 25 3.16 13.47 -9.61
N LEU A 26 3.69 12.38 -10.15
CA LEU A 26 3.67 12.14 -11.60
C LEU A 26 2.25 11.95 -12.14
N ALA A 27 1.35 11.33 -11.36
CA ALA A 27 -0.05 11.15 -11.74
C ALA A 27 -0.93 12.36 -11.40
N PHE A 28 -0.55 13.12 -10.36
CA PHE A 28 -1.28 14.28 -9.84
C PHE A 28 -0.34 15.50 -9.76
N PRO A 29 0.03 16.11 -10.91
CA PRO A 29 1.08 17.14 -10.96
C PRO A 29 0.74 18.44 -10.23
N ASP A 30 -0.54 18.83 -10.20
CA ASP A 30 -1.00 20.08 -9.58
C ASP A 30 -1.44 19.92 -8.12
N SER A 31 -1.14 18.77 -7.50
CA SER A 31 -1.57 18.44 -6.14
C SER A 31 -0.50 18.70 -5.09
N HIS A 32 -0.92 19.02 -3.87
CA HIS A 32 -0.05 18.94 -2.71
C HIS A 32 -0.01 17.48 -2.24
N VAL A 33 1.17 16.86 -2.33
CA VAL A 33 1.33 15.43 -2.04
C VAL A 33 2.34 15.23 -0.93
N GLU A 34 1.93 14.48 0.08
CA GLU A 34 2.82 13.91 1.09
C GLU A 34 2.72 12.38 1.08
N ALA A 35 3.77 11.71 1.55
CA ALA A 35 3.78 10.26 1.71
C ALA A 35 4.31 9.89 3.09
N PHE A 36 3.64 8.91 3.70
CA PHE A 36 3.91 8.42 5.03
C PHE A 36 4.23 6.94 4.98
N TYR A 37 5.31 6.55 5.66
CA TYR A 37 5.66 5.16 5.88
C TYR A 37 5.34 4.81 7.34
N PRO A 38 4.37 3.92 7.62
CA PRO A 38 4.07 3.49 8.98
C PRO A 38 5.28 2.81 9.63
N GLN A 39 5.79 3.39 10.72
CA GLN A 39 6.94 2.82 11.43
C GLN A 39 6.55 1.62 12.28
N ASN A 40 5.33 1.64 12.79
CA ASN A 40 4.69 0.56 13.55
C ASN A 40 3.24 0.38 13.07
N PRO A 41 3.02 -0.26 11.91
CA PRO A 41 1.71 -0.31 11.26
C PRO A 41 0.59 -0.96 12.09
N ALA A 42 0.91 -1.70 13.16
CA ALA A 42 -0.08 -2.26 14.09
C ALA A 42 -0.45 -1.31 15.25
N ASP A 43 0.30 -0.23 15.47
CA ASP A 43 0.10 0.71 16.57
C ASP A 43 -0.96 1.76 16.24
N GLU A 44 -2.10 1.66 16.92
CA GLU A 44 -3.19 2.60 16.78
C GLU A 44 -2.83 4.02 17.25
N ASN A 45 -1.89 4.20 18.18
CA ASN A 45 -1.45 5.53 18.61
C ASN A 45 -0.66 6.25 17.52
N GLU A 46 0.19 5.52 16.78
CA GLU A 46 0.86 6.07 15.59
C GLU A 46 -0.18 6.53 14.57
N ALA A 47 -1.17 5.68 14.29
CA ALA A 47 -2.25 6.00 13.34
C ALA A 47 -3.08 7.21 13.78
N HIS A 48 -3.52 7.23 15.04
CA HIS A 48 -4.30 8.32 15.60
C HIS A 48 -3.52 9.63 15.59
N SER A 49 -2.25 9.62 16.01
CA SER A 49 -1.39 10.80 16.00
C SER A 49 -1.22 11.35 14.58
N PHE A 50 -0.89 10.48 13.62
CA PHE A 50 -0.68 10.87 12.24
C PHE A 50 -1.97 11.40 11.59
N ILE A 51 -3.09 10.68 11.71
CA ILE A 51 -4.37 11.06 11.08
C ILE A 51 -4.91 12.38 11.66
N ASN A 52 -4.72 12.65 12.95
CA ASN A 52 -5.19 13.89 13.56
C ASN A 52 -4.35 15.12 13.21
N GLN A 53 -3.04 14.94 12.98
CA GLN A 53 -2.14 16.02 12.58
C GLN A 53 -2.28 16.37 11.09
N ASN A 54 -2.90 15.50 10.30
CA ASN A 54 -2.91 15.62 8.85
C ASN A 54 -4.33 15.69 8.27
N SER A 55 -4.53 16.64 7.36
CA SER A 55 -5.76 16.76 6.58
C SER A 55 -5.44 16.53 5.11
N ALA A 56 -6.19 15.64 4.48
CA ALA A 56 -6.13 15.42 3.05
C ALA A 56 -7.54 15.18 2.50
N GLU A 57 -7.74 15.62 1.27
CA GLU A 57 -8.95 15.40 0.50
C GLU A 57 -8.98 13.98 -0.10
N LEU A 58 -7.80 13.43 -0.38
CA LEU A 58 -7.61 12.06 -0.86
C LEU A 58 -6.52 11.34 -0.07
N TRP A 59 -6.87 10.19 0.49
CA TRP A 59 -5.94 9.26 1.12
C TRP A 59 -5.69 8.08 0.15
N ILE A 60 -4.44 7.78 -0.13
CA ILE A 60 -4.07 6.68 -1.04
C ILE A 60 -3.26 5.65 -0.26
N GLY A 61 -3.79 4.45 -0.07
CA GLY A 61 -3.06 3.34 0.53
C GLY A 61 -2.53 2.41 -0.54
N TYR A 62 -1.23 2.12 -0.52
CA TYR A 62 -0.62 1.18 -1.46
C TYR A 62 -0.18 -0.10 -0.74
N SER A 63 -0.67 -1.27 -1.18
CA SER A 63 -0.27 -2.58 -0.64
C SER A 63 -0.47 -2.63 0.88
N LEU A 64 0.60 -2.77 1.69
CA LEU A 64 0.55 -2.61 3.15
C LEU A 64 -0.22 -1.35 3.59
N GLY A 65 -0.01 -0.22 2.93
CA GLY A 65 -0.70 1.03 3.24
C GLY A 65 -2.20 0.99 2.97
N SER A 66 -2.66 0.13 2.05
CA SER A 66 -4.10 -0.09 1.83
C SER A 66 -4.74 -0.85 3.00
N LEU A 67 -4.07 -1.89 3.51
CA LEU A 67 -4.49 -2.63 4.70
C LEU A 67 -4.51 -1.74 5.93
N TRP A 68 -3.49 -0.87 6.05
CA TRP A 68 -3.41 0.12 7.11
C TRP A 68 -4.59 1.10 7.07
N LEU A 69 -4.93 1.65 5.89
CA LEU A 69 -6.10 2.54 5.77
C LEU A 69 -7.41 1.82 6.10
N LEU A 70 -7.57 0.57 5.67
CA LEU A 70 -8.77 -0.21 6.00
C LEU A 70 -8.87 -0.48 7.50
N LYS A 71 -7.78 -0.88 8.15
CA LYS A 71 -7.73 -1.15 9.60
C LYS A 71 -8.08 0.07 10.44
N TYR A 72 -7.62 1.24 10.02
CA TYR A 72 -7.82 2.51 10.75
C TYR A 72 -8.86 3.42 10.09
N ALA A 73 -9.76 2.86 9.28
CA ALA A 73 -10.79 3.63 8.58
C ALA A 73 -11.71 4.37 9.56
N HIS A 74 -11.93 3.82 10.76
CA HIS A 74 -12.72 4.48 11.83
C HIS A 74 -12.12 5.79 12.33
N LEU A 75 -10.81 6.00 12.15
CA LEU A 75 -10.12 7.24 12.52
C LEU A 75 -10.23 8.30 11.42
N LEU A 76 -10.57 7.91 10.19
CA LEU A 76 -10.79 8.85 9.09
C LEU A 76 -12.19 9.48 9.26
N LYS A 77 -12.24 10.81 9.26
CA LYS A 77 -13.52 11.53 9.22
C LYS A 77 -14.32 11.11 7.99
N ALA A 78 -15.63 10.91 8.16
CA ALA A 78 -16.56 10.35 7.15
C ALA A 78 -16.58 11.07 5.78
N SER A 79 -16.06 12.28 5.67
CA SER A 79 -16.02 13.07 4.43
C SER A 79 -14.78 12.86 3.56
N LYS A 80 -13.82 12.03 3.98
CA LYS A 80 -12.53 11.86 3.29
C LYS A 80 -12.61 10.77 2.21
N LYS A 81 -12.13 11.07 1.00
CA LYS A 81 -12.00 10.08 -0.08
C LYS A 81 -10.77 9.22 0.15
N THR A 82 -10.89 7.95 -0.18
CA THR A 82 -9.87 6.92 0.00
C THR A 82 -9.72 6.10 -1.28
N ALA A 83 -8.48 5.86 -1.68
CA ALA A 83 -8.12 4.98 -2.77
C ALA A 83 -7.17 3.89 -2.27
N LEU A 84 -7.42 2.64 -2.67
CA LEU A 84 -6.67 1.46 -2.31
C LEU A 84 -5.98 0.91 -3.56
N LEU A 85 -4.66 1.10 -3.66
CA LEU A 85 -3.85 0.54 -4.72
C LEU A 85 -3.31 -0.83 -4.29
N CYS A 86 -3.53 -1.85 -5.10
CA CYS A 86 -3.24 -3.25 -4.76
C CYS A 86 -3.81 -3.61 -3.36
N PRO A 87 -5.15 -3.60 -3.20
CA PRO A 87 -5.77 -3.73 -1.90
C PRO A 87 -5.39 -5.06 -1.24
N VAL A 88 -5.10 -5.01 0.05
CA VAL A 88 -4.84 -6.20 0.87
C VAL A 88 -5.96 -6.32 1.90
N LEU A 89 -6.76 -7.39 1.80
CA LEU A 89 -7.72 -7.79 2.84
C LEU A 89 -7.12 -8.82 3.79
N GLY A 90 -6.23 -9.67 3.29
CA GLY A 90 -5.36 -10.55 4.08
C GLY A 90 -4.21 -10.99 3.19
N PHE A 91 -2.98 -10.85 3.67
CA PHE A 91 -1.80 -11.05 2.83
C PHE A 91 -1.37 -12.52 2.68
N PRO A 92 -1.43 -13.36 3.73
CA PRO A 92 -1.18 -14.78 3.58
C PRO A 92 -2.28 -15.46 2.75
N ASN A 93 -1.87 -16.34 1.83
CA ASN A 93 -2.79 -17.16 1.03
C ASN A 93 -3.73 -18.00 1.91
N GLU A 94 -3.25 -18.43 3.08
CA GLU A 94 -3.99 -19.22 4.05
C GLU A 94 -5.21 -18.48 4.64
N MET A 95 -5.25 -17.14 4.55
CA MET A 95 -6.43 -16.37 4.96
C MET A 95 -7.58 -16.44 3.95
N ASN A 96 -7.33 -16.90 2.72
CA ASN A 96 -8.31 -16.93 1.63
C ASN A 96 -8.92 -15.55 1.30
N LEU A 97 -8.14 -14.48 1.49
CA LEU A 97 -8.55 -13.09 1.26
C LEU A 97 -7.82 -12.43 0.07
N GLY A 98 -7.37 -13.25 -0.89
CA GLY A 98 -6.74 -12.81 -2.14
C GLY A 98 -5.21 -12.74 -2.13
N GLY A 99 -4.53 -12.90 -0.99
CA GLY A 99 -3.08 -12.99 -0.95
C GLY A 99 -2.51 -14.24 -1.64
N LYS A 100 -1.36 -14.14 -2.31
CA LYS A 100 -0.66 -15.26 -2.97
C LYS A 100 0.55 -15.78 -2.19
N ILE A 101 1.01 -15.02 -1.19
CA ILE A 101 2.21 -15.36 -0.43
C ILE A 101 1.82 -16.26 0.73
N SER A 102 2.49 -17.40 0.92
CA SER A 102 2.25 -18.28 2.06
C SER A 102 2.85 -17.74 3.36
N VAL A 103 2.29 -18.15 4.51
CA VAL A 103 2.90 -17.90 5.83
C VAL A 103 4.33 -18.44 5.90
N VAL A 104 4.61 -19.57 5.23
CA VAL A 104 5.97 -20.16 5.18
C VAL A 104 6.96 -19.22 4.49
N GLN A 105 6.57 -18.62 3.35
CA GLN A 105 7.39 -17.64 2.64
C GLN A 105 7.62 -16.38 3.47
N LEU A 106 6.57 -15.85 4.12
CA LEU A 106 6.70 -14.71 5.04
C LEU A 106 7.68 -15.00 6.19
N ASN A 107 7.52 -16.16 6.85
CA ASN A 107 8.42 -16.59 7.92
C ASN A 107 9.87 -16.75 7.45
N TYR A 108 10.09 -17.13 6.20
CA TYR A 108 11.43 -17.20 5.61
C TYR A 108 12.06 -15.82 5.46
N ILE A 109 11.31 -14.85 4.89
CA ILE A 109 11.76 -13.45 4.74
C ILE A 109 12.05 -12.84 6.11
N THR A 110 11.13 -12.98 7.07
CA THR A 110 11.28 -12.51 8.46
C THR A 110 12.54 -13.07 9.10
N ARG A 111 12.74 -14.40 9.04
CA ARG A 111 13.94 -15.05 9.60
C ARG A 111 15.24 -14.53 8.98
N ASN A 112 15.27 -14.31 7.67
CA ASN A 112 16.46 -13.78 6.99
C ASN A 112 16.79 -12.36 7.46
N LEU A 113 15.78 -11.48 7.51
CA LEU A 113 15.96 -10.10 7.98
C LEU A 113 16.38 -10.04 9.46
N THR A 114 15.86 -10.93 10.31
CA THR A 114 16.27 -11.02 11.72
C THR A 114 17.73 -11.48 11.87
N ARG A 115 18.15 -12.51 11.12
CA ARG A 115 19.51 -13.07 11.23
C ARG A 115 20.58 -12.18 10.59
N LYS A 116 20.22 -11.44 9.54
CA LYS A 116 21.13 -10.60 8.78
C LYS A 116 20.49 -9.22 8.55
N PRO A 117 20.37 -8.38 9.58
CA PRO A 117 19.67 -7.09 9.48
C PRO A 117 20.29 -6.12 8.46
N ASN A 118 21.60 -6.26 8.18
CA ASN A 118 22.30 -5.44 7.18
C ASN A 118 22.19 -6.00 5.75
N ASP A 119 21.68 -7.22 5.58
CA ASP A 119 21.49 -7.86 4.28
C ASP A 119 20.16 -7.43 3.68
N LYS A 120 20.24 -6.55 2.67
CA LYS A 120 19.07 -6.00 1.97
C LYS A 120 18.55 -6.92 0.86
N SER A 121 19.17 -8.07 0.61
CA SER A 121 18.74 -8.98 -0.46
C SER A 121 17.26 -9.37 -0.40
N PRO A 122 16.65 -9.72 0.75
CA PRO A 122 15.24 -10.11 0.78
C PRO A 122 14.31 -8.97 0.39
N VAL A 123 14.67 -7.73 0.74
CA VAL A 123 13.94 -6.54 0.33
C VAL A 123 14.07 -6.32 -1.18
N PHE A 124 15.27 -6.46 -1.73
CA PHE A 124 15.51 -6.25 -3.16
C PHE A 124 14.83 -7.31 -4.03
N ASP A 125 14.76 -8.56 -3.58
CA ASP A 125 14.03 -9.62 -4.26
C ASP A 125 12.52 -9.29 -4.30
N PHE A 126 11.97 -8.77 -3.19
CA PHE A 126 10.59 -8.31 -3.14
C PHE A 126 10.34 -7.12 -4.08
N LEU A 127 11.22 -6.10 -4.07
CA LEU A 127 11.08 -4.94 -4.97
C LEU A 127 11.12 -5.35 -6.45
N LYS A 128 11.99 -6.32 -6.80
CA LYS A 128 12.05 -6.89 -8.14
C LYS A 128 10.74 -7.59 -8.50
N LEU A 129 10.16 -8.35 -7.57
CA LEU A 129 8.89 -9.06 -7.77
C LEU A 129 7.77 -8.08 -8.13
N ILE A 130 7.70 -6.93 -7.47
CA ILE A 130 6.67 -5.90 -7.73
C ILE A 130 7.05 -4.91 -8.86
N GLY A 131 8.13 -5.17 -9.59
CA GLY A 131 8.57 -4.35 -10.73
C GLY A 131 9.19 -3.00 -10.36
N VAL A 132 9.61 -2.78 -9.11
CA VAL A 132 10.24 -1.52 -8.68
C VAL A 132 11.73 -1.52 -9.02
N ASN A 133 12.15 -0.55 -9.83
CA ASN A 133 13.55 -0.37 -10.21
C ASN A 133 14.32 0.45 -9.17
N ARG A 134 15.17 -0.22 -8.39
CA ARG A 134 16.03 0.43 -7.37
C ARG A 134 17.08 1.41 -7.93
N ASN A 135 17.35 1.38 -9.23
CA ASN A 135 18.29 2.30 -9.86
C ASN A 135 17.66 3.68 -10.15
N ASP A 136 16.37 3.84 -9.87
CA ASP A 136 15.72 5.15 -9.84
C ASP A 136 16.42 6.05 -8.81
N LYS A 137 16.83 7.25 -9.25
CA LYS A 137 17.56 8.22 -8.41
C LYS A 137 16.76 8.67 -7.18
N SER A 138 15.42 8.62 -7.26
CA SER A 138 14.52 8.95 -6.17
C SER A 138 14.34 7.80 -5.17
N PHE A 139 14.75 6.58 -5.54
CA PHE A 139 14.67 5.41 -4.67
C PHE A 139 15.86 5.35 -3.70
N LYS A 140 15.60 5.63 -2.42
CA LYS A 140 16.59 5.50 -1.34
C LYS A 140 16.01 4.67 -0.21
N LEU A 141 16.43 3.41 -0.10
CA LEU A 141 16.00 2.53 1.00
C LEU A 141 16.62 2.98 2.33
N ASN A 142 15.85 3.76 3.09
CA ASN A 142 16.18 4.36 4.39
C ASN A 142 15.24 3.87 5.51
N ILE A 143 14.76 2.63 5.40
CA ILE A 143 13.85 2.02 6.38
C ILE A 143 14.66 1.07 7.25
N GLU A 144 14.52 1.22 8.58
CA GLU A 144 15.22 0.38 9.54
C GLU A 144 14.75 -1.08 9.48
N PRO A 145 15.64 -2.07 9.68
CA PRO A 145 15.28 -3.48 9.67
C PRO A 145 14.15 -3.83 10.64
N SER A 146 14.13 -3.21 11.82
CA SER A 146 13.06 -3.42 12.81
C SER A 146 11.69 -2.93 12.31
N THR A 147 11.65 -1.81 11.58
CA THR A 147 10.44 -1.30 10.93
C THR A 147 9.99 -2.25 9.80
N LEU A 148 10.91 -2.80 9.01
CA LEU A 148 10.58 -3.80 8.00
C LEU A 148 9.97 -5.07 8.62
N LEU A 149 10.53 -5.55 9.73
CA LEU A 149 10.00 -6.72 10.46
C LEU A 149 8.58 -6.46 10.99
N ARG A 150 8.32 -5.30 11.60
CA ARG A 150 6.97 -4.91 12.03
C ARG A 150 5.98 -4.85 10.87
N GLY A 151 6.41 -4.41 9.69
CA GLY A 151 5.58 -4.43 8.49
C GLY A 151 5.23 -5.82 8.00
N LEU A 152 6.15 -6.78 8.05
CA LEU A 152 5.88 -8.18 7.72
C LEU A 152 4.95 -8.82 8.75
N GLU A 153 5.17 -8.56 10.04
CA GLU A 153 4.30 -9.03 11.12
C GLU A 153 2.87 -8.50 10.95
N PHE A 154 2.73 -7.22 10.60
CA PHE A 154 1.44 -6.61 10.32
C PHE A 154 0.73 -7.28 9.14
N LEU A 155 1.42 -7.47 8.02
CA LEU A 155 0.87 -8.16 6.84
C LEU A 155 0.47 -9.61 7.16
N GLN A 156 1.26 -10.30 7.99
CA GLN A 156 1.01 -11.70 8.34
C GLN A 156 -0.22 -11.86 9.25
N ASN A 157 -0.46 -10.91 10.16
CA ASN A 157 -1.40 -11.10 11.27
C ASN A 157 -2.65 -10.22 11.19
N THR A 158 -2.75 -9.33 10.21
CA THR A 158 -3.90 -8.44 10.05
C THR A 158 -4.76 -8.86 8.86
N SER A 159 -6.07 -8.89 9.09
CA SER A 159 -7.06 -9.07 8.05
C SER A 159 -8.22 -8.07 8.19
N ILE A 160 -8.95 -7.88 7.10
CA ILE A 160 -10.14 -7.05 7.02
C ILE A 160 -11.31 -7.93 6.59
N ASP A 161 -12.43 -7.76 7.27
CA ASP A 161 -13.68 -8.39 6.90
C ASP A 161 -14.23 -7.76 5.61
N PRO A 162 -14.37 -8.53 4.52
CA PRO A 162 -14.87 -8.02 3.24
C PRO A 162 -16.33 -7.52 3.32
N GLU A 163 -17.12 -7.96 4.30
CA GLU A 163 -18.53 -7.56 4.42
C GLU A 163 -18.70 -6.08 4.82
N ASN A 164 -17.67 -5.49 5.42
CA ASN A 164 -17.74 -4.17 6.05
C ASN A 164 -16.74 -3.17 5.45
N LEU A 165 -16.43 -3.32 4.15
CA LEU A 165 -15.51 -2.41 3.48
C LEU A 165 -16.09 -1.00 3.35
N PRO A 166 -15.33 0.06 3.68
CA PRO A 166 -15.76 1.42 3.42
C PRO A 166 -15.91 1.66 1.92
N GLY A 167 -16.69 2.68 1.54
CA GLY A 167 -16.87 3.13 0.14
C GLY A 167 -15.59 3.73 -0.47
N ASN A 168 -14.59 2.89 -0.68
CA ASN A 168 -13.26 3.24 -1.20
C ASN A 168 -13.17 2.96 -2.70
N ILE A 169 -12.30 3.68 -3.40
CA ILE A 169 -11.90 3.32 -4.77
C ILE A 169 -10.82 2.24 -4.67
N ALA A 170 -11.11 1.00 -5.04
CA ALA A 170 -10.13 -0.08 -5.06
C ALA A 170 -9.62 -0.30 -6.49
N ILE A 171 -8.30 -0.39 -6.65
CA ILE A 171 -7.67 -0.58 -7.96
C ILE A 171 -6.45 -1.50 -7.88
N MET A 172 -6.33 -2.44 -8.83
CA MET A 172 -5.15 -3.30 -8.93
C MET A 172 -4.86 -3.71 -10.37
N GLY A 173 -3.65 -4.24 -10.61
CA GLY A 173 -3.29 -4.85 -11.88
C GLY A 173 -3.72 -6.32 -11.98
N ASP A 174 -4.02 -6.81 -13.18
CA ASP A 174 -4.40 -8.22 -13.38
C ASP A 174 -3.21 -9.20 -13.34
N GLN A 175 -1.98 -8.70 -13.52
CA GLN A 175 -0.73 -9.48 -13.43
C GLN A 175 -0.04 -9.32 -12.07
N ASP A 176 -0.77 -8.93 -11.02
CA ASP A 176 -0.19 -8.74 -9.68
C ASP A 176 0.39 -10.07 -9.14
N PRO A 177 1.71 -10.16 -8.85
CA PRO A 177 2.33 -11.39 -8.35
C PRO A 177 2.06 -11.68 -6.87
N LEU A 178 1.57 -10.69 -6.11
CA LEU A 178 1.36 -10.79 -4.67
C LEU A 178 -0.11 -11.02 -4.32
N ILE A 179 -1.02 -10.48 -5.11
CA ILE A 179 -2.47 -10.54 -4.88
C ILE A 179 -3.17 -11.16 -6.09
N ASP A 180 -4.15 -12.02 -5.85
CA ASP A 180 -5.02 -12.60 -6.86
C ASP A 180 -6.24 -11.71 -7.10
N TYR A 181 -6.24 -11.03 -8.25
CA TYR A 181 -7.33 -10.14 -8.63
C TYR A 181 -8.67 -10.88 -8.81
N GLN A 182 -8.65 -12.15 -9.23
CA GLN A 182 -9.89 -12.90 -9.46
C GLN A 182 -10.55 -13.25 -8.13
N SER A 183 -9.75 -13.63 -7.14
CA SER A 183 -10.22 -13.84 -5.77
C SER A 183 -10.66 -12.53 -5.14
N LEU A 184 -9.85 -11.46 -5.26
CA LEU A 184 -10.17 -10.17 -4.65
C LEU A 184 -11.43 -9.52 -5.24
N ARG A 185 -11.68 -9.65 -6.56
CA ARG A 185 -12.88 -9.11 -7.22
C ARG A 185 -14.18 -9.73 -6.70
N LYS A 186 -14.14 -10.96 -6.18
CA LYS A 186 -15.30 -11.58 -5.52
C LYS A 186 -15.60 -10.94 -4.17
N LEU A 187 -14.59 -10.40 -3.50
CA LEU A 187 -14.67 -9.76 -2.19
C LEU A 187 -14.89 -8.25 -2.29
N ILE A 188 -14.42 -7.64 -3.37
CA ILE A 188 -14.57 -6.22 -3.69
C ILE A 188 -15.23 -6.13 -5.08
N PRO A 189 -16.57 -6.14 -5.18
CA PRO A 189 -17.27 -6.19 -6.47
C PRO A 189 -16.91 -5.04 -7.42
N ASP A 190 -16.71 -3.84 -6.87
CA ASP A 190 -16.37 -2.61 -7.62
C ASP A 190 -14.85 -2.42 -7.83
N LEU A 191 -14.06 -3.49 -7.71
CA LEU A 191 -12.62 -3.46 -7.93
C LEU A 191 -12.31 -3.07 -9.39
N LEU A 192 -11.61 -1.94 -9.55
CA LEU A 192 -11.05 -1.51 -10.83
C LEU A 192 -9.81 -2.35 -11.14
N VAL A 193 -9.77 -2.92 -12.34
CA VAL A 193 -8.64 -3.76 -12.79
C VAL A 193 -7.95 -3.07 -13.96
N VAL A 194 -6.66 -2.82 -13.82
CA VAL A 194 -5.80 -2.26 -14.88
C VAL A 194 -5.18 -3.42 -15.67
N PRO A 195 -5.52 -3.57 -16.96
CA PRO A 195 -4.97 -4.64 -17.80
C PRO A 195 -3.45 -4.54 -17.94
N ASP A 196 -2.78 -5.69 -17.99
CA ASP A 196 -1.33 -5.84 -18.18
C ASP A 196 -0.46 -5.16 -17.10
N ALA A 197 -1.07 -4.69 -16.01
CA ALA A 197 -0.38 -4.09 -14.88
C ALA A 197 -0.11 -5.13 -13.79
N GLY A 198 1.05 -5.01 -13.14
CA GLY A 198 1.39 -5.77 -11.94
C GLY A 198 1.12 -5.01 -10.65
N HIS A 199 1.93 -5.29 -9.62
CA HIS A 199 1.82 -4.63 -8.32
C HIS A 199 2.40 -3.20 -8.29
N HIS A 200 3.10 -2.76 -9.33
CA HIS A 200 3.75 -1.44 -9.35
C HIS A 200 2.70 -0.31 -9.24
N PRO A 201 2.91 0.74 -8.42
CA PRO A 201 1.88 1.75 -8.17
C PRO A 201 1.64 2.69 -9.36
N ALA A 202 2.63 2.94 -10.22
CA ALA A 202 2.52 3.96 -11.27
C ALA A 202 1.35 3.77 -12.26
N PRO A 203 1.14 2.58 -12.89
CA PRO A 203 0.00 2.37 -13.77
C PRO A 203 -1.35 2.56 -13.05
N LEU A 204 -1.41 2.13 -11.77
CA LEU A 204 -2.62 2.23 -10.96
C LEU A 204 -2.92 3.69 -10.59
N LEU A 205 -1.88 4.47 -10.25
CA LEU A 205 -1.99 5.90 -9.99
C LEU A 205 -2.45 6.67 -11.24
N GLN A 206 -1.94 6.32 -12.42
CA GLN A 206 -2.38 6.93 -13.68
C GLN A 206 -3.86 6.64 -13.95
N SER A 207 -4.28 5.39 -13.77
CA SER A 207 -5.69 5.02 -13.91
C SER A 207 -6.57 5.68 -12.85
N LEU A 208 -6.09 5.82 -11.61
CA LEU A 208 -6.81 6.53 -10.56
C LEU A 208 -6.99 8.00 -10.91
N ALA A 209 -5.93 8.68 -11.35
CA ALA A 209 -5.97 10.09 -11.72
C ALA A 209 -6.97 10.36 -12.86
N ALA A 210 -7.02 9.48 -13.87
CA ALA A 210 -8.00 9.56 -14.96
C ALA A 210 -9.45 9.49 -14.46
N SER A 211 -9.73 8.66 -13.45
CA SER A 211 -11.06 8.55 -12.83
C SER A 211 -11.48 9.77 -12.01
N PHE A 212 -10.54 10.65 -11.63
CA PHE A 212 -10.82 11.92 -10.94
C PHE A 212 -10.99 13.12 -11.89
N GLN A 213 -10.68 12.95 -13.18
CA GLN A 213 -10.79 13.99 -14.22
C GLN A 213 -12.11 13.90 -15.02
N LEU A 214 -13.01 12.98 -14.64
CA LEU A 214 -14.41 12.91 -15.08
C LEU A 214 -15.31 13.74 -14.15
#